data_AF-G2NKJ3-F1
#
_entry.id   AF-G2NKJ3-F1
#
_cell.length_a   1.000
_cell.length_b   1.000
_cell.length_c   1.000
_cell.angle_alpha   90.00
_cell.angle_beta   90.00
_cell.angle_gamma   90.00
#
_symmetry.space_group_name_H-M   'P 1'
#
loop_
_entity.id
_entity.type
_entity.pdbx_description
1 polymer ?
#
loop_
_entity_poly.entity_id
_entity_poly.type
_entity_poly.pdbx_seq_one_letter_code
_entity_poly.pdbx_strand_id
1 'polypeptide(L)'
;MPSYLTPGVYVEEVQSGARPIEGVGTAVAAFVGFAESGPFHRPTLVTNWDQYVQQFGTFTPDTYLAHAVYGYFANGGGTAYIVRVGGPAQGAEGEAAAQPAAPVAIGGFLVSARPGAGPDVSVEVADAEGENPPEDRFRLLVRQSGKVVETYEASTRKSVKGYLVNQVRESKLIEVAEQAGAAQSRPERQSVGLVASPAPGTGVARLDAAEYVGDAAARTGFAGLEAIDEITMVAVPDLMSAHRRGDLDAEGVKTVQLAVIAHCEQMGDRVAVLDTPPSMNAQRVRTWRNDDAGFDSRYATVYYPWVKVFDPATGRNTLVPPSGHVAGVWARSDAERGVHKAPANEVIRGAVDLELRLSKGEQDLLNPIGVNCVRAFPGRGIRIWGARTLSSDPAWRYLNVRRLFNYLEESILLGTQWVVFEPNDDRLWSSIRRNVTAFLTEEWRRGALFGRTAEEAFYVRCDRQNNPQESIDLGRVVCEIGVAPVKPAEFVVFRLAQFSDSTSLVDE
;
A
#
# COMPACT_ATOMS: atom_id res chain seq x y z
N MET A 1 -47.60 18.01 -16.38
CA MET A 1 -47.03 18.06 -17.74
C MET A 1 -46.93 19.52 -18.14
N PRO A 2 -45.81 19.95 -18.74
CA PRO A 2 -45.69 21.31 -19.23
C PRO A 2 -46.73 21.55 -20.33
N SER A 3 -47.38 22.71 -20.26
CA SER A 3 -48.36 23.17 -21.25
C SER A 3 -47.63 24.01 -22.28
N TYR A 4 -47.55 23.50 -23.51
CA TYR A 4 -46.96 24.21 -24.64
C TYR A 4 -48.03 25.07 -25.31
N LEU A 5 -47.89 26.39 -25.21
CA LEU A 5 -48.90 27.37 -25.67
C LEU A 5 -48.59 27.99 -27.05
N THR A 6 -47.50 27.58 -27.70
CA THR A 6 -47.08 28.12 -29.00
C THR A 6 -46.57 27.02 -29.95
N PRO A 7 -46.63 27.20 -31.28
CA PRO A 7 -45.96 26.30 -32.22
C PRO A 7 -44.44 26.56 -32.22
N GLY A 8 -43.62 25.54 -31.97
CA GLY A 8 -42.15 25.65 -31.96
C GLY A 8 -41.45 24.30 -31.78
N VAL A 9 -40.12 24.30 -31.91
CA VAL A 9 -39.28 23.15 -31.51
C VAL A 9 -38.88 23.36 -30.05
N TYR A 10 -39.27 22.43 -29.18
CA TYR A 10 -38.93 22.44 -27.77
C TYR A 10 -37.86 21.39 -27.50
N VAL A 11 -36.82 21.78 -26.77
CA VAL A 11 -35.81 20.86 -26.25
C VAL A 11 -36.06 20.76 -24.74
N GLU A 12 -36.48 19.59 -24.29
CA GLU A 12 -36.56 19.27 -22.87
C GLU A 12 -35.34 18.44 -22.47
N GLU A 13 -34.67 18.89 -21.42
CA GLU A 13 -33.64 18.10 -20.77
C GLU A 13 -34.32 17.13 -19.79
N VAL A 14 -34.79 16.01 -20.32
CA VAL A 14 -35.22 14.88 -19.48
C VAL A 14 -33.94 14.22 -18.98
N GLN A 15 -33.77 14.06 -17.66
CA GLN A 15 -32.75 13.16 -17.14
C GLN A 15 -33.04 11.76 -17.71
N SER A 16 -32.32 11.38 -18.77
CA SER A 16 -32.33 10.02 -19.26
C SER A 16 -31.91 9.13 -18.09
N GLY A 17 -32.54 7.96 -17.97
CA GLY A 17 -32.46 7.10 -16.79
C GLY A 17 -31.07 6.81 -16.24
N ALA A 18 -31.05 6.16 -15.08
CA ALA A 18 -29.86 5.86 -14.28
C ALA A 18 -28.59 5.58 -15.12
N ARG A 19 -27.50 6.26 -14.75
CA ARG A 19 -26.21 6.22 -15.46
C ARG A 19 -25.78 4.77 -15.71
N PRO A 20 -25.25 4.44 -16.90
CA PRO A 20 -24.66 3.13 -17.16
C PRO A 20 -23.60 2.80 -16.10
N ILE A 21 -23.53 1.53 -15.70
CA ILE A 21 -22.48 1.05 -14.81
C ILE A 21 -21.18 1.02 -15.61
N GLU A 22 -20.16 1.72 -15.12
CA GLU A 22 -18.81 1.69 -15.67
C GLU A 22 -17.94 0.73 -14.87
N GLY A 23 -17.01 0.07 -15.56
CA GLY A 23 -16.04 -0.81 -14.95
C GLY A 23 -15.03 -0.03 -14.10
N VAL A 24 -14.75 -0.51 -12.89
CA VAL A 24 -13.71 0.08 -12.03
C VAL A 24 -12.30 -0.26 -12.48
N GLY A 25 -11.31 0.48 -11.97
CA GLY A 25 -9.90 0.15 -12.15
C GLY A 25 -9.57 -1.22 -11.54
N THR A 26 -8.77 -2.03 -12.24
CA THR A 26 -8.47 -3.42 -11.82
C THR A 26 -7.04 -3.62 -11.32
N ALA A 27 -6.26 -2.54 -11.28
CA ALA A 27 -4.80 -2.62 -11.22
C ALA A 27 -4.12 -1.53 -10.38
N VAL A 28 -4.70 -1.15 -9.24
CA VAL A 28 -4.06 -0.28 -8.25
C VAL A 28 -3.38 -1.14 -7.18
N ALA A 29 -2.06 -1.00 -7.02
CA ALA A 29 -1.29 -1.77 -6.05
C ALA A 29 -1.04 -0.98 -4.76
N ALA A 30 -0.99 -1.66 -3.62
CA ALA A 30 -0.49 -1.10 -2.38
C ALA A 30 0.78 -1.86 -1.96
N PHE A 31 1.86 -1.12 -1.72
CA PHE A 31 3.14 -1.64 -1.28
C PHE A 31 3.48 -1.14 0.12
N VAL A 32 3.81 -2.07 1.01
CA VAL A 32 4.16 -1.79 2.40
C VAL A 32 5.60 -2.21 2.63
N GLY A 33 6.44 -1.31 3.13
CA GLY A 33 7.85 -1.64 3.33
C GLY A 33 8.73 -0.48 3.78
N PHE A 34 10.04 -0.63 3.56
CA PHE A 34 11.05 0.33 3.98
C PHE A 34 11.42 1.27 2.83
N ALA A 35 11.44 2.56 3.13
CA ALA A 35 11.91 3.59 2.21
C ALA A 35 12.96 4.48 2.87
N GLU A 36 13.79 5.14 2.06
CA GLU A 36 14.83 6.07 2.50
C GLU A 36 14.21 7.33 3.15
N SER A 37 13.16 7.86 2.54
CA SER A 37 12.46 9.07 2.96
C SER A 37 10.94 8.91 2.85
N GLY A 38 10.20 9.99 3.09
CA GLY A 38 8.73 10.00 3.02
C GLY A 38 8.04 9.77 4.37
N PRO A 39 6.72 10.04 4.44
CA PRO A 39 5.96 9.95 5.68
C PRO A 39 5.82 8.49 6.14
N PHE A 40 6.07 8.22 7.42
CA PHE A 40 5.81 6.92 8.01
C PHE A 40 4.31 6.69 8.17
N HIS A 41 3.89 5.45 7.93
CA HIS A 41 2.55 4.91 8.12
C HIS A 41 1.42 5.59 7.35
N ARG A 42 1.70 6.59 6.52
CA ARG A 42 0.71 7.29 5.71
C ARG A 42 0.64 6.71 4.29
N PRO A 43 -0.49 6.09 3.88
CA PRO A 43 -0.69 5.70 2.50
C PRO A 43 -0.54 6.91 1.57
N THR A 44 0.41 6.83 0.65
CA THR A 44 0.72 7.93 -0.28
C THR A 44 0.67 7.43 -1.71
N LEU A 45 -0.15 8.10 -2.53
CA LEU A 45 -0.34 7.77 -3.94
C LEU A 45 0.89 8.20 -4.77
N VAL A 46 1.41 7.27 -5.55
CA VAL A 46 2.42 7.48 -6.58
C VAL A 46 1.91 6.94 -7.92
N THR A 47 2.15 7.68 -8.99
CA THR A 47 1.62 7.39 -10.34
C THR A 47 2.70 6.99 -11.34
N ASN A 48 3.97 7.08 -10.94
CA ASN A 48 5.13 6.66 -11.71
C ASN A 48 6.37 6.55 -10.81
N TRP A 49 7.44 6.02 -11.38
CA TRP A 49 8.71 5.83 -10.67
C TRP A 49 9.35 7.15 -10.20
N ASP A 50 9.34 8.19 -11.03
CA ASP A 50 9.98 9.47 -10.67
C ASP A 50 9.28 10.11 -9.46
N GLN A 51 7.96 10.02 -9.37
CA GLN A 51 7.19 10.46 -8.22
C GLN A 51 7.52 9.64 -6.96
N TYR A 52 7.71 8.32 -7.09
CA TYR A 52 8.20 7.50 -5.98
C TYR A 52 9.56 7.99 -5.50
N VAL A 53 10.53 8.19 -6.40
CA VAL A 53 11.87 8.65 -6.04
C VAL A 53 11.84 10.01 -5.34
N GLN A 54 11.01 10.94 -5.80
CA GLN A 54 10.86 12.26 -5.19
C GLN A 54 10.33 12.20 -3.75
N GLN A 55 9.43 11.26 -3.44
CA GLN A 55 8.74 11.20 -2.15
C GLN A 55 9.38 10.23 -1.15
N PHE A 56 9.91 9.11 -1.62
CA PHE A 56 10.37 7.99 -0.81
C PHE A 56 11.86 7.69 -0.97
N GLY A 57 12.55 8.37 -1.89
CA GLY A 57 13.95 8.15 -2.19
C GLY A 57 14.18 6.99 -3.16
N THR A 58 15.43 6.56 -3.27
CA THR A 58 15.84 5.59 -4.31
C THR A 58 16.06 4.18 -3.76
N PHE A 59 16.64 3.30 -4.57
CA PHE A 59 17.07 1.98 -4.17
C PHE A 59 17.96 2.06 -2.92
N THR A 60 17.49 1.46 -1.83
CA THR A 60 18.21 1.42 -0.55
C THR A 60 18.74 0.00 -0.33
N PRO A 61 20.00 -0.17 0.10
CA PRO A 61 20.56 -1.48 0.43
C PRO A 61 19.68 -2.24 1.42
N ASP A 62 19.63 -3.56 1.27
CA ASP A 62 18.86 -4.46 2.15
C ASP A 62 17.36 -4.11 2.25
N THR A 63 16.78 -3.49 1.23
CA THR A 63 15.32 -3.25 1.14
C THR A 63 14.79 -3.57 -0.25
N TYR A 64 13.49 -3.85 -0.32
CA TYR A 64 12.81 -4.37 -1.49
C TYR A 64 11.64 -3.54 -1.95
N LEU A 65 11.14 -2.58 -1.15
CA LEU A 65 10.06 -1.70 -1.57
C LEU A 65 10.39 -0.97 -2.89
N ALA A 66 11.56 -0.32 -2.97
CA ALA A 66 11.98 0.38 -4.18
C ALA A 66 12.06 -0.55 -5.41
N HIS A 67 12.61 -1.76 -5.23
CA HIS A 67 12.68 -2.77 -6.29
C HIS A 67 11.30 -3.26 -6.73
N ALA A 68 10.38 -3.45 -5.78
CA ALA A 68 9.01 -3.89 -6.05
C ALA A 68 8.23 -2.81 -6.82
N VAL A 69 8.33 -1.55 -6.39
CA VAL A 69 7.65 -0.41 -7.03
C VAL A 69 8.22 -0.13 -8.42
N TYR A 70 9.56 -0.17 -8.57
CA TYR A 70 10.20 -0.07 -9.89
C TYR A 70 9.74 -1.20 -10.82
N GLY A 71 9.74 -2.44 -10.33
CA GLY A 71 9.28 -3.62 -11.05
C GLY A 71 7.80 -3.52 -11.46
N TYR A 72 6.95 -2.97 -10.59
CA TYR A 72 5.53 -2.72 -10.85
C TYR A 72 5.35 -1.78 -12.05
N PHE A 73 5.94 -0.58 -12.01
CA PHE A 73 5.83 0.39 -13.10
C PHE A 73 6.47 -0.12 -14.40
N ALA A 74 7.65 -0.75 -14.32
CA ALA A 74 8.34 -1.30 -15.50
C ALA A 74 7.55 -2.43 -16.18
N ASN A 75 6.69 -3.13 -15.43
CA ASN A 75 5.86 -4.20 -15.95
C ASN A 75 4.47 -3.76 -16.42
N GLY A 76 4.10 -2.48 -16.30
CA GLY A 76 2.83 -1.93 -16.78
C GLY A 76 1.85 -1.52 -15.68
N GLY A 77 2.33 -1.42 -14.44
CA GLY A 77 1.61 -0.77 -13.34
C GLY A 77 1.32 0.70 -13.62
N GLY A 78 0.16 1.18 -13.18
CA GLY A 78 -0.30 2.55 -13.40
C GLY A 78 -0.19 3.43 -12.15
N THR A 79 -0.88 3.05 -11.07
CA THR A 79 -0.88 3.79 -9.80
C THR A 79 -0.63 2.85 -8.63
N ALA A 80 0.10 3.34 -7.64
CA ALA A 80 0.38 2.58 -6.43
C ALA A 80 0.27 3.44 -5.17
N TYR A 81 -0.18 2.84 -4.08
CA TYR A 81 -0.10 3.42 -2.74
C TYR A 81 1.11 2.84 -2.02
N ILE A 82 1.90 3.72 -1.42
CA ILE A 82 3.07 3.35 -0.63
C ILE A 82 2.79 3.61 0.83
N VAL A 83 3.04 2.60 1.67
CA VAL A 83 3.05 2.71 3.12
C VAL A 83 4.45 2.41 3.62
N ARG A 84 5.14 3.46 4.08
CA ARG A 84 6.46 3.32 4.70
C ARG A 84 6.30 2.89 6.15
N VAL A 85 6.94 1.80 6.54
CA VAL A 85 7.02 1.32 7.94
C VAL A 85 8.47 1.37 8.43
N GLY A 86 8.73 1.05 9.70
CA GLY A 86 10.05 1.09 10.33
C GLY A 86 10.36 2.39 11.08
N GLY A 87 9.34 3.13 11.52
CA GLY A 87 9.50 4.44 12.16
C GLY A 87 8.21 4.96 12.81
N PRO A 88 8.26 6.03 13.61
CA PRO A 88 7.11 6.47 14.38
C PRO A 88 5.96 6.91 13.46
N ALA A 89 4.75 6.41 13.73
CA ALA A 89 3.54 6.89 13.08
C ALA A 89 3.34 8.38 13.35
N GLN A 90 3.32 9.20 12.30
CA GLN A 90 2.93 10.60 12.43
C GLN A 90 1.40 10.66 12.55
N GLY A 91 0.89 10.99 13.73
CA GLY A 91 -0.54 11.16 14.00
C GLY A 91 -1.09 10.42 15.22
N ALA A 92 -0.28 9.66 15.96
CA ALA A 92 -0.62 9.27 17.33
C ALA A 92 -0.40 10.49 18.24
N GLU A 93 -1.49 11.22 18.46
CA GLU A 93 -1.58 12.52 19.14
C GLU A 93 -1.02 13.68 18.31
N GLY A 94 -1.59 14.87 18.51
CA GLY A 94 -1.51 16.01 17.61
C GLY A 94 -0.09 16.50 17.31
N GLU A 95 0.01 17.68 16.71
CA GLU A 95 1.22 18.47 16.84
C GLU A 95 1.53 18.65 18.34
N ALA A 96 2.22 17.69 18.96
CA ALA A 96 3.13 17.98 20.03
C ALA A 96 4.22 18.81 19.35
N ALA A 97 3.93 20.10 19.17
CA ALA A 97 4.95 21.11 19.31
C ALA A 97 5.81 20.62 20.48
N ALA A 98 7.06 20.24 20.18
CA ALA A 98 7.99 19.79 21.20
C ALA A 98 7.81 20.73 22.37
N GLN A 99 7.29 20.25 23.51
CA GLN A 99 7.07 21.12 24.65
C GLN A 99 8.42 21.79 24.88
N PRO A 100 8.50 23.14 24.76
CA PRO A 100 9.77 23.81 24.87
C PRO A 100 10.37 23.40 26.20
N ALA A 101 11.64 23.00 26.16
CA ALA A 101 12.42 22.69 27.35
C ALA A 101 12.11 23.75 28.41
N ALA A 102 11.74 23.32 29.63
CA ALA A 102 11.29 24.23 30.69
C ALA A 102 12.28 25.41 30.78
N PRO A 103 11.87 26.62 30.36
CA PRO A 103 12.82 27.70 30.19
C PRO A 103 13.28 28.18 31.55
N VAL A 104 14.59 28.44 31.67
CA VAL A 104 15.20 28.97 32.88
C VAL A 104 15.23 30.49 32.77
N ALA A 105 14.70 31.17 33.79
CA ALA A 105 14.74 32.63 33.87
C ALA A 105 16.12 33.13 34.33
N ILE A 106 16.75 34.00 33.56
CA ILE A 106 18.06 34.61 33.84
C ILE A 106 17.97 36.10 33.50
N GLY A 107 17.92 36.99 34.51
CA GLY A 107 17.91 38.45 34.30
C GLY A 107 16.78 39.02 33.43
N GLY A 108 15.57 38.41 33.49
CA GLY A 108 14.44 38.79 32.64
C GLY A 108 14.43 38.17 31.24
N PHE A 109 15.32 37.20 30.99
CA PHE A 109 15.34 36.36 29.78
C PHE A 109 14.94 34.92 30.12
N LEU A 110 14.29 34.25 29.18
CA LEU A 110 13.96 32.83 29.22
C LEU A 110 14.95 32.08 28.33
N VAL A 111 15.77 31.22 28.92
CA VAL A 111 16.78 30.43 28.21
C VAL A 111 16.34 28.97 28.19
N SER A 112 16.33 28.35 27.01
CA SER A 112 15.97 26.95 26.83
C SER A 112 16.94 26.26 25.87
N ALA A 113 17.11 24.95 26.03
CA ALA A 113 17.90 24.16 25.09
C ALA A 113 17.09 23.89 23.82
N ARG A 114 17.74 23.97 22.65
CA ARG A 114 17.08 23.65 21.37
C ARG A 114 16.80 22.15 21.24
N PRO A 115 15.75 21.76 20.51
CA PRO A 115 15.55 20.36 20.13
C PRO A 115 16.79 19.80 19.43
N GLY A 116 17.33 18.68 19.92
CA GLY A 116 18.52 18.04 19.36
C GLY A 116 19.87 18.55 19.87
N ALA A 117 19.90 19.43 20.88
CA ALA A 117 21.13 19.94 21.50
C ALA A 117 21.96 18.89 22.27
N GLY A 118 21.49 17.64 22.38
CA GLY A 118 22.15 16.55 23.12
C GLY A 118 22.03 16.66 24.64
N PRO A 119 22.51 15.65 25.40
CA PRO A 119 22.50 15.68 26.86
C PRO A 119 23.53 16.68 27.43
N ASP A 120 23.31 17.11 28.68
CA ASP A 120 24.24 17.93 29.48
C ASP A 120 24.60 19.32 28.90
N VAL A 121 23.60 20.06 28.42
CA VAL A 121 23.76 21.47 28.05
C VAL A 121 23.60 22.36 29.30
N SER A 122 24.52 23.29 29.52
CA SER A 122 24.42 24.28 30.59
C SER A 122 24.86 25.66 30.13
N VAL A 123 24.42 26.69 30.84
CA VAL A 123 24.75 28.07 30.52
C VAL A 123 25.33 28.74 31.76
N GLU A 124 26.46 29.41 31.57
CA GLU A 124 27.19 30.10 32.63
C GLU A 124 27.24 31.59 32.30
N VAL A 125 26.76 32.43 33.23
CA VAL A 125 26.84 33.88 33.14
C VAL A 125 28.15 34.34 33.76
N ALA A 126 29.01 34.97 32.97
CA ALA A 126 30.29 35.53 33.40
C ALA A 126 30.32 37.05 33.20
N ASP A 127 31.28 37.71 33.86
CA ASP A 127 31.46 39.15 33.71
C ASP A 127 32.05 39.48 32.33
N ALA A 128 31.68 40.67 31.81
CA ALA A 128 32.26 41.22 30.60
C ALA A 128 33.76 41.51 30.79
N GLU A 129 34.55 41.34 29.73
CA GLU A 129 35.99 41.64 29.73
C GLU A 129 36.26 43.13 29.48
N GLY A 130 37.26 43.70 30.17
CA GLY A 130 37.71 45.09 30.02
C GLY A 130 37.79 45.88 31.33
N GLU A 131 38.50 47.01 31.34
CA GLU A 131 38.46 47.97 32.45
C GLU A 131 37.13 48.74 32.41
N ASN A 132 36.33 48.67 33.48
CA ASN A 132 35.02 49.31 33.63
C ASN A 132 34.01 49.04 32.48
N PRO A 133 33.61 47.78 32.24
CA PRO A 133 32.57 47.47 31.26
C PRO A 133 31.23 48.11 31.67
N PRO A 134 30.42 48.58 30.70
CA PRO A 134 29.08 49.09 30.97
C PRO A 134 28.22 48.10 31.78
N GLU A 135 27.39 48.60 32.70
CA GLU A 135 26.61 47.77 33.62
C GLU A 135 25.65 46.78 32.93
N ASP A 136 25.30 47.03 31.66
CA ASP A 136 24.42 46.18 30.85
C ASP A 136 25.14 45.02 30.12
N ARG A 137 26.48 44.94 30.22
CA ARG A 137 27.28 43.94 29.49
C ARG A 137 27.65 42.73 30.37
N PHE A 138 27.57 41.55 29.79
CA PHE A 138 27.96 40.28 30.41
C PHE A 138 28.32 39.24 29.33
N ARG A 139 28.94 38.14 29.75
CA ARG A 139 29.23 37.01 28.87
C ARG A 139 28.29 35.85 29.17
N LEU A 140 27.81 35.20 28.11
CA LEU A 140 27.05 33.97 28.20
C LEU A 140 27.86 32.82 27.59
N LEU A 141 28.31 31.89 28.44
CA LEU A 141 29.08 30.72 28.04
C LEU A 141 28.15 29.52 27.97
N VAL A 142 27.99 28.94 26.78
CA VAL A 142 27.20 27.71 26.58
C VAL A 142 28.15 26.53 26.66
N ARG A 143 27.88 25.63 27.59
CA ARG A 143 28.65 24.40 27.80
C ARG A 143 27.85 23.18 27.37
N GLN A 144 28.56 22.21 26.81
CA GLN A 144 28.03 20.87 26.51
C GLN A 144 29.02 19.86 27.07
N SER A 145 28.55 18.93 27.90
CA SER A 145 29.40 17.92 28.57
C SER A 145 30.61 18.55 29.29
N GLY A 146 30.41 19.71 29.92
CA GLY A 146 31.42 20.44 30.69
C GLY A 146 32.39 21.33 29.90
N LYS A 147 32.41 21.24 28.56
CA LYS A 147 33.27 22.08 27.70
C LYS A 147 32.49 23.30 27.20
N VAL A 148 33.13 24.47 27.16
CA VAL A 148 32.54 25.68 26.54
C VAL A 148 32.54 25.48 25.03
N VAL A 149 31.35 25.49 24.41
CA VAL A 149 31.15 25.28 22.96
C VAL A 149 30.78 26.57 22.26
N GLU A 150 29.98 27.44 22.90
CA GLU A 150 29.61 28.75 22.37
C GLU A 150 29.84 29.84 23.43
N THR A 151 30.20 31.05 23.00
CA THR A 151 30.44 32.20 23.89
C THR A 151 29.86 33.45 23.26
N TYR A 152 29.03 34.17 24.01
CA TYR A 152 28.34 35.38 23.54
C TYR A 152 28.67 36.58 24.41
N GLU A 153 29.02 37.70 23.78
CA GLU A 153 29.26 39.01 24.41
C GLU A 153 27.95 39.80 24.44
N ALA A 154 27.13 39.52 25.45
CA ALA A 154 25.74 39.94 25.50
C ALA A 154 25.53 41.29 26.20
N SER A 155 24.46 41.98 25.80
CA SER A 155 23.93 43.20 26.40
C SER A 155 22.45 43.02 26.71
N THR A 156 21.98 43.63 27.80
CA THR A 156 20.55 43.69 28.14
C THR A 156 19.79 44.78 27.36
N ARG A 157 20.49 45.67 26.63
CA ARG A 157 19.88 46.79 25.89
C ARG A 157 19.48 46.39 24.47
N LYS A 158 18.17 46.50 24.17
CA LYS A 158 17.60 46.20 22.84
C LYS A 158 18.16 47.05 21.70
N SER A 159 18.61 48.27 21.99
CA SER A 159 19.13 49.22 21.00
C SER A 159 20.56 48.93 20.53
N VAL A 160 21.23 47.94 21.12
CA VAL A 160 22.63 47.61 20.83
C VAL A 160 22.71 46.28 20.06
N LYS A 161 23.62 46.20 19.08
CA LYS A 161 23.83 44.96 18.29
C LYS A 161 24.17 43.73 19.15
N GLY A 162 24.74 43.95 20.33
CA GLY A 162 25.04 42.90 21.31
C GLY A 162 23.84 42.42 22.13
N TYR A 163 22.62 42.79 21.79
CA TYR A 163 21.43 42.35 22.53
C TYR A 163 21.33 40.81 22.58
N LEU A 164 21.16 40.23 23.77
CA LEU A 164 21.26 38.79 24.00
C LEU A 164 20.39 37.95 23.05
N VAL A 165 19.11 38.31 22.89
CA VAL A 165 18.16 37.58 22.03
C VAL A 165 18.62 37.56 20.57
N ASN A 166 19.25 38.64 20.11
CA ASN A 166 19.74 38.73 18.73
C ASN A 166 21.04 37.93 18.55
N GLN A 167 21.94 37.96 19.53
CA GLN A 167 23.20 37.22 19.51
C GLN A 167 22.97 35.70 19.51
N VAL A 168 22.04 35.23 20.33
CA VAL A 168 21.78 33.79 20.52
C VAL A 168 20.89 33.21 19.42
N ARG A 169 20.38 34.04 18.50
CA ARG A 169 19.59 33.57 17.35
C ARG A 169 20.33 32.59 16.45
N GLU A 170 21.67 32.75 16.36
CA GLU A 170 22.57 31.90 15.58
C GLU A 170 23.07 30.66 16.35
N SER A 171 22.69 30.50 17.62
CA SER A 171 23.08 29.35 18.44
C SER A 171 22.51 28.04 17.90
N LYS A 172 23.33 26.98 17.95
CA LYS A 172 22.90 25.62 17.60
C LYS A 172 22.37 24.85 18.82
N LEU A 173 22.65 25.33 20.03
CA LEU A 173 22.40 24.60 21.28
C LEU A 173 21.28 25.20 22.13
N ILE A 174 21.10 26.52 22.10
CA ILE A 174 20.15 27.22 22.98
C ILE A 174 19.27 28.20 22.20
N GLU A 175 18.16 28.58 22.82
CA GLU A 175 17.29 29.64 22.36
C GLU A 175 16.94 30.54 23.55
N VAL A 176 16.89 31.85 23.30
CA VAL A 176 16.64 32.87 24.31
C VAL A 176 15.48 33.76 23.88
N ALA A 177 14.48 33.90 24.76
CA ALA A 177 13.35 34.79 24.59
C ALA A 177 13.27 35.80 25.74
N GLU A 178 12.50 36.88 25.55
CA GLU A 178 12.19 37.82 26.63
C GLU A 178 11.11 37.23 27.55
N GLN A 179 11.30 37.36 28.86
CA GLN A 179 10.26 36.99 29.82
C GLN A 179 9.17 38.07 29.82
N ALA A 180 7.94 37.69 29.44
CA ALA A 180 6.80 38.60 29.43
C ALA A 180 6.57 39.21 30.83
N GLY A 181 6.51 40.54 30.91
CA GLY A 181 6.27 41.27 32.16
C GLY A 181 7.49 41.49 33.06
N ALA A 182 8.70 41.02 32.68
CA ALA A 182 9.93 41.27 33.42
C ALA A 182 10.81 42.30 32.70
N ALA A 183 11.44 43.20 33.47
CA ALA A 183 12.48 44.09 32.96
C ALA A 183 13.82 43.36 32.82
N GLN A 184 14.55 43.66 31.75
CA GLN A 184 15.81 43.01 31.41
C GLN A 184 16.94 43.65 32.22
N SER A 185 17.40 42.92 33.23
CA SER A 185 18.49 43.33 34.11
C SER A 185 19.72 42.47 33.86
N ARG A 186 20.90 42.97 34.23
CA ARG A 186 22.12 42.16 34.14
C ARG A 186 21.96 40.94 35.07
N PRO A 187 22.06 39.71 34.56
CA PRO A 187 21.96 38.54 35.42
C PRO A 187 23.17 38.42 36.35
N GLU A 188 22.96 37.91 37.55
CA GLU A 188 24.04 37.56 38.48
C GLU A 188 24.86 36.37 37.95
N ARG A 189 26.11 36.25 38.41
CA ARG A 189 27.00 35.14 38.06
C ARG A 189 26.41 33.83 38.57
N GLN A 190 25.93 33.02 37.63
CA GLN A 190 25.29 31.74 37.91
C GLN A 190 25.58 30.75 36.78
N SER A 191 25.55 29.47 37.11
CA SER A 191 25.62 28.37 36.15
C SER A 191 24.34 27.56 36.27
N VAL A 192 23.61 27.42 35.18
CA VAL A 192 22.33 26.72 35.16
C VAL A 192 22.35 25.61 34.12
N GLY A 193 21.97 24.41 34.54
CA GLY A 193 21.73 23.28 33.64
C GLY A 193 20.43 23.49 32.87
N LEU A 194 20.46 23.28 31.57
CA LEU A 194 19.28 23.25 30.72
C LEU A 194 18.87 21.80 30.50
N VAL A 195 17.61 21.49 30.76
CA VAL A 195 17.05 20.19 30.38
C VAL A 195 16.76 20.27 28.88
N ALA A 196 17.51 19.54 28.06
CA ALA A 196 17.16 19.41 26.65
C ALA A 196 15.82 18.69 26.53
N SER A 197 14.88 19.25 25.76
CA SER A 197 13.72 18.46 25.34
C SER A 197 14.24 17.23 24.59
N PRO A 198 13.71 16.02 24.86
CA PRO A 198 14.04 14.88 24.04
C PRO A 198 13.76 15.27 22.58
N ALA A 199 14.71 14.95 21.69
CA ALA A 199 14.41 15.01 20.26
C ALA A 199 13.08 14.26 20.01
N PRO A 200 12.21 14.71 19.09
CA PRO A 200 11.01 13.96 18.73
C PRO A 200 11.40 12.49 18.58
N GLY A 201 10.75 11.66 19.40
CA GLY A 201 11.33 10.43 19.91
C GLY A 201 12.01 9.59 18.83
N THR A 202 13.30 9.32 19.03
CA THR A 202 13.95 8.12 18.51
C THR A 202 13.46 6.89 19.28
N GLY A 203 12.14 6.73 19.37
CA GLY A 203 11.57 5.42 19.61
C GLY A 203 11.92 4.63 18.38
N VAL A 204 12.96 3.80 18.45
CA VAL A 204 13.17 2.76 17.46
C VAL A 204 11.89 1.93 17.54
N ALA A 205 10.98 2.12 16.57
CA ALA A 205 9.82 1.29 16.44
C ALA A 205 10.37 -0.15 16.40
N ARG A 206 9.96 -0.97 17.37
CA ARG A 206 10.32 -2.38 17.32
C ARG A 206 9.60 -2.92 16.11
N LEU A 207 10.38 -3.38 15.15
CA LEU A 207 9.88 -3.95 13.92
C LEU A 207 9.26 -5.32 14.17
N ASP A 208 8.05 -5.32 14.72
CA ASP A 208 7.26 -6.50 14.98
C ASP A 208 6.05 -6.58 14.03
N ALA A 209 5.27 -7.66 14.13
CA ALA A 209 4.12 -7.84 13.27
C ALA A 209 3.07 -6.73 13.44
N ALA A 210 2.94 -6.15 14.64
CA ALA A 210 1.95 -5.11 14.92
C ALA A 210 2.29 -3.79 14.19
N GLU A 211 3.58 -3.49 13.99
CA GLU A 211 3.99 -2.32 13.20
C GLU A 211 3.55 -2.42 11.73
N TYR A 212 3.60 -3.62 11.14
CA TYR A 212 3.13 -3.84 9.77
C TYR A 212 1.60 -3.71 9.67
N VAL A 213 0.88 -4.34 10.61
CA VAL A 213 -0.59 -4.29 10.65
C VAL A 213 -1.07 -2.85 10.87
N GLY A 214 -0.57 -2.21 11.92
CA GLY A 214 -1.00 -0.89 12.35
C GLY A 214 -2.44 -0.88 12.88
N ASP A 215 -3.06 0.30 12.83
CA ASP A 215 -4.41 0.57 13.32
C ASP A 215 -5.20 1.36 12.28
N ALA A 216 -6.43 0.92 11.99
CA ALA A 216 -7.27 1.50 10.95
C ALA A 216 -7.73 2.93 11.29
N ALA A 217 -8.01 3.21 12.58
CA ALA A 217 -8.49 4.52 13.02
C ALA A 217 -7.35 5.56 13.00
N ALA A 218 -6.16 5.17 13.47
CA ALA A 218 -4.94 5.95 13.39
C ALA A 218 -4.33 5.97 11.98
N ARG A 219 -4.87 5.18 11.06
CA ARG A 219 -4.41 4.99 9.67
C ARG A 219 -2.93 4.64 9.61
N THR A 220 -2.51 3.68 10.43
CA THR A 220 -1.13 3.22 10.46
C THR A 220 -1.00 1.83 9.85
N GLY A 221 0.24 1.50 9.46
CA GLY A 221 0.54 0.21 8.83
C GLY A 221 -0.30 -0.02 7.57
N PHE A 222 -0.55 -1.27 7.21
CA PHE A 222 -1.44 -1.57 6.10
C PHE A 222 -2.92 -1.43 6.44
N ALA A 223 -3.32 -1.40 7.72
CA ALA A 223 -4.69 -1.08 8.14
C ALA A 223 -5.12 0.32 7.68
N GLY A 224 -4.18 1.26 7.52
CA GLY A 224 -4.45 2.56 6.90
C GLY A 224 -4.98 2.49 5.46
N LEU A 225 -4.81 1.35 4.76
CA LEU A 225 -5.34 1.12 3.41
C LEU A 225 -6.84 0.83 3.39
N GLU A 226 -7.48 0.58 4.54
CA GLU A 226 -8.94 0.39 4.63
C GLU A 226 -9.71 1.63 4.16
N ALA A 227 -9.13 2.82 4.32
CA ALA A 227 -9.75 4.08 3.92
C ALA A 227 -9.66 4.36 2.40
N ILE A 228 -9.11 3.42 1.62
CA ILE A 228 -8.86 3.59 0.18
C ILE A 228 -9.45 2.39 -0.55
N ASP A 229 -10.59 2.62 -1.21
CA ASP A 229 -11.38 1.57 -1.87
C ASP A 229 -10.77 1.15 -3.22
N GLU A 230 -10.07 2.05 -3.92
CA GLU A 230 -9.55 1.75 -5.27
C GLU A 230 -8.41 0.72 -5.31
N ILE A 231 -7.88 0.28 -4.16
CA ILE A 231 -6.78 -0.69 -4.08
C ILE A 231 -7.29 -2.07 -4.48
N THR A 232 -6.57 -2.74 -5.39
CA THR A 232 -6.95 -4.06 -5.91
C THR A 232 -5.97 -5.17 -5.53
N MET A 233 -4.77 -4.82 -5.08
CA MET A 233 -3.76 -5.77 -4.66
C MET A 233 -2.84 -5.19 -3.59
N VAL A 234 -2.39 -6.03 -2.66
CA VAL A 234 -1.53 -5.62 -1.54
C VAL A 234 -0.29 -6.53 -1.49
N ALA A 235 0.89 -5.93 -1.40
CA ALA A 235 2.17 -6.64 -1.29
C ALA A 235 3.06 -6.02 -0.19
N VAL A 236 3.78 -6.88 0.54
CA VAL A 236 4.69 -6.49 1.63
C VAL A 236 6.09 -7.03 1.35
N PRO A 237 6.79 -6.51 0.31
CA PRO A 237 8.06 -7.10 -0.16
C PRO A 237 9.15 -7.07 0.92
N ASP A 238 9.16 -6.05 1.77
CA ASP A 238 10.16 -5.88 2.82
C ASP A 238 9.96 -6.75 4.06
N LEU A 239 8.83 -7.46 4.15
CA LEU A 239 8.67 -8.52 5.13
C LEU A 239 9.80 -9.56 5.00
N MET A 240 10.21 -9.84 3.76
CA MET A 240 11.31 -10.75 3.48
C MET A 240 12.68 -10.15 3.79
N SER A 241 12.80 -8.82 3.73
CA SER A 241 14.01 -8.14 4.18
C SER A 241 14.16 -8.24 5.70
N ALA A 242 13.10 -7.88 6.44
CA ALA A 242 13.05 -7.99 7.89
C ALA A 242 13.35 -9.41 8.38
N HIS A 243 12.82 -10.42 7.68
CA HIS A 243 13.13 -11.82 7.98
C HIS A 243 14.62 -12.15 7.83
N ARG A 244 15.26 -11.69 6.75
CA ARG A 244 16.70 -11.96 6.52
C ARG A 244 17.63 -11.21 7.46
N ARG A 245 17.22 -10.02 7.92
CA ARG A 245 17.97 -9.26 8.93
C ARG A 245 17.84 -9.87 10.34
N GLY A 246 16.89 -10.79 10.52
CA GLY A 246 16.59 -11.38 11.83
C GLY A 246 15.70 -10.49 12.70
N ASP A 247 15.10 -9.45 12.12
CA ASP A 247 14.15 -8.58 12.82
C ASP A 247 12.83 -9.33 13.09
N LEU A 248 12.43 -10.21 12.16
CA LEU A 248 11.24 -11.06 12.25
C LEU A 248 11.61 -12.53 12.01
N ASP A 249 11.19 -13.41 12.91
CA ASP A 249 11.33 -14.85 12.71
C ASP A 249 10.25 -15.40 11.74
N ALA A 250 10.26 -16.71 11.49
CA ALA A 250 9.32 -17.33 10.56
C ALA A 250 7.86 -17.23 11.04
N GLU A 251 7.63 -17.22 12.36
CA GLU A 251 6.30 -17.05 12.95
C GLU A 251 5.79 -15.61 12.78
N GLY A 252 6.66 -14.62 12.95
CA GLY A 252 6.37 -13.22 12.66
C GLY A 252 6.04 -12.99 11.19
N VAL A 253 6.79 -13.60 10.27
CA VAL A 253 6.46 -13.55 8.82
C VAL A 253 5.08 -14.12 8.55
N LYS A 254 4.78 -15.30 9.10
CA LYS A 254 3.46 -15.92 8.97
C LYS A 254 2.36 -15.01 9.53
N THR A 255 2.58 -14.40 10.67
CA THR A 255 1.63 -13.50 11.33
C THR A 255 1.29 -12.29 10.45
N VAL A 256 2.30 -11.62 9.88
CA VAL A 256 2.07 -10.50 8.97
C VAL A 256 1.35 -10.95 7.70
N GLN A 257 1.72 -12.09 7.11
CA GLN A 257 1.04 -12.61 5.93
C GLN A 257 -0.42 -12.96 6.20
N LEU A 258 -0.73 -13.61 7.33
CA LEU A 258 -2.11 -13.88 7.75
C LEU A 258 -2.91 -12.59 7.91
N ALA A 259 -2.31 -11.55 8.48
CA ALA A 259 -2.99 -10.28 8.68
C ALA A 259 -3.24 -9.55 7.35
N VAL A 260 -2.34 -9.64 6.37
CA VAL A 260 -2.58 -9.13 5.00
C VAL A 260 -3.69 -9.92 4.29
N ILE A 261 -3.75 -11.24 4.49
CA ILE A 261 -4.83 -12.08 3.96
C ILE A 261 -6.17 -11.65 4.58
N ALA A 262 -6.23 -11.54 5.91
CA ALA A 262 -7.43 -11.12 6.63
C ALA A 262 -7.91 -9.73 6.19
N HIS A 263 -6.99 -8.78 5.98
CA HIS A 263 -7.29 -7.47 5.41
C HIS A 263 -7.97 -7.60 4.04
N CYS A 264 -7.41 -8.41 3.14
CA CYS A 264 -7.98 -8.62 1.81
C CYS A 264 -9.34 -9.33 1.84
N GLU A 265 -9.53 -10.27 2.78
CA GLU A 265 -10.81 -10.96 2.99
C GLU A 265 -11.90 -10.03 3.54
N GLN A 266 -11.54 -9.13 4.45
CA GLN A 266 -12.45 -8.16 5.04
C GLN A 266 -12.90 -7.11 4.02
N MET A 267 -11.97 -6.59 3.21
CA MET A 267 -12.31 -5.59 2.19
C MET A 267 -13.05 -6.20 0.99
N GLY A 268 -12.74 -7.44 0.61
CA GLY A 268 -13.48 -8.19 -0.43
C GLY A 268 -13.21 -7.74 -1.88
N ASP A 269 -12.52 -6.62 -2.09
CA ASP A 269 -12.20 -5.98 -3.38
C ASP A 269 -10.75 -6.21 -3.83
N ARG A 270 -9.86 -6.63 -2.93
CA ARG A 270 -8.40 -6.73 -3.16
C ARG A 270 -7.81 -8.09 -2.89
N VAL A 271 -6.63 -8.37 -3.45
CA VAL A 271 -5.93 -9.66 -3.34
C VAL A 271 -4.51 -9.49 -2.80
N ALA A 272 -4.13 -10.31 -1.82
CA ALA A 272 -2.78 -10.38 -1.29
C ALA A 272 -1.82 -11.07 -2.29
N VAL A 273 -0.71 -10.39 -2.60
CA VAL A 273 0.39 -10.93 -3.43
C VAL A 273 1.55 -11.26 -2.49
N LEU A 274 1.63 -12.53 -2.10
CA LEU A 274 2.60 -13.01 -1.12
C LEU A 274 3.86 -13.55 -1.80
N ASP A 275 4.97 -13.42 -1.10
CA ASP A 275 6.25 -14.01 -1.46
C ASP A 275 6.59 -15.16 -0.50
N THR A 276 7.29 -16.18 -1.00
CA THR A 276 7.87 -17.20 -0.13
C THR A 276 9.10 -16.64 0.59
N PRO A 277 9.44 -17.17 1.79
CA PRO A 277 10.74 -16.87 2.39
C PRO A 277 11.90 -17.20 1.44
N PRO A 278 13.03 -16.47 1.55
CA PRO A 278 14.18 -16.62 0.65
C PRO A 278 14.91 -17.95 0.83
N SER A 279 15.71 -18.33 -0.17
CA SER A 279 16.65 -19.46 -0.12
C SER A 279 15.99 -20.83 0.10
N MET A 280 14.71 -20.98 -0.23
CA MET A 280 13.98 -22.24 -0.11
C MET A 280 14.01 -23.03 -1.43
N ASN A 281 14.23 -24.34 -1.34
CA ASN A 281 13.99 -25.26 -2.45
C ASN A 281 12.50 -25.65 -2.56
N ALA A 282 12.12 -26.28 -3.67
CA ALA A 282 10.71 -26.63 -3.92
C ALA A 282 10.07 -27.49 -2.82
N GLN A 283 10.82 -28.45 -2.25
CA GLN A 283 10.29 -29.31 -1.19
C GLN A 283 10.06 -28.52 0.12
N ARG A 284 10.97 -27.59 0.46
CA ARG A 284 10.78 -26.70 1.61
C ARG A 284 9.65 -25.71 1.41
N VAL A 285 9.46 -25.17 0.22
CA VAL A 285 8.29 -24.34 -0.09
C VAL A 285 7.00 -25.12 0.07
N ARG A 286 6.97 -26.40 -0.35
CA ARG A 286 5.81 -27.27 -0.13
C ARG A 286 5.50 -27.46 1.35
N THR A 287 6.50 -27.80 2.17
CA THR A 287 6.35 -27.93 3.63
C THR A 287 5.90 -26.61 4.25
N TRP A 288 6.55 -25.49 3.88
CA TRP A 288 6.18 -24.18 4.37
C TRP A 288 4.72 -23.85 4.03
N ARG A 289 4.30 -24.06 2.78
CA ARG A 289 2.94 -23.74 2.32
C ARG A 289 1.87 -24.58 3.04
N ASN A 290 2.11 -25.87 3.24
CA ASN A 290 1.10 -26.79 3.79
C ASN A 290 1.13 -26.87 5.32
N ASP A 291 2.32 -26.98 5.90
CA ASP A 291 2.50 -27.36 7.31
C ASP A 291 2.79 -26.13 8.18
N ASP A 292 3.66 -25.23 7.72
CA ASP A 292 4.08 -24.06 8.53
C ASP A 292 3.07 -22.91 8.41
N ALA A 293 2.77 -22.48 7.18
CA ALA A 293 1.88 -21.37 6.86
C ALA A 293 0.40 -21.78 6.95
N GLY A 294 0.02 -22.85 6.25
CA GLY A 294 -1.33 -23.43 6.32
C GLY A 294 -2.46 -22.50 5.82
N PHE A 295 -2.14 -21.54 4.93
CA PHE A 295 -3.12 -20.56 4.45
C PHE A 295 -4.22 -21.21 3.60
N ASP A 296 -5.47 -20.76 3.71
CA ASP A 296 -6.55 -21.14 2.81
C ASP A 296 -7.42 -19.91 2.55
N SER A 297 -7.17 -19.25 1.42
CA SER A 297 -7.90 -18.03 1.07
C SER A 297 -8.00 -17.85 -0.43
N ARG A 298 -9.18 -17.44 -0.88
CA ARG A 298 -9.41 -17.01 -2.27
C ARG A 298 -8.83 -15.62 -2.55
N TYR A 299 -8.58 -14.81 -1.52
CA TYR A 299 -8.06 -13.44 -1.62
C TYR A 299 -6.54 -13.38 -1.48
N ALA A 300 -5.85 -14.50 -1.68
CA ALA A 300 -4.40 -14.57 -1.58
C ALA A 300 -3.78 -15.40 -2.70
N THR A 301 -2.57 -15.02 -3.08
CA THR A 301 -1.70 -15.74 -4.01
C THR A 301 -0.28 -15.76 -3.48
N VAL A 302 0.49 -16.80 -3.81
CA VAL A 302 1.93 -16.82 -3.50
C VAL A 302 2.74 -17.06 -4.76
N TYR A 303 3.87 -16.38 -4.88
CA TYR A 303 4.79 -16.48 -6.00
C TYR A 303 6.17 -16.99 -5.56
N TYR A 304 6.73 -17.87 -6.37
CA TYR A 304 8.02 -18.54 -6.15
C TYR A 304 8.63 -18.92 -7.50
N PRO A 305 9.96 -18.95 -7.70
CA PRO A 305 11.02 -18.47 -6.81
C PRO A 305 11.25 -16.97 -6.96
N TRP A 306 12.19 -16.45 -6.17
CA TRP A 306 12.61 -15.06 -6.27
C TRP A 306 13.25 -14.77 -7.63
N VAL A 307 13.12 -13.52 -8.07
CA VAL A 307 13.65 -13.07 -9.36
C VAL A 307 14.96 -12.32 -9.15
N LYS A 308 15.90 -12.49 -10.07
CA LYS A 308 17.16 -11.76 -10.09
C LYS A 308 17.04 -10.56 -11.02
N VAL A 309 17.29 -9.36 -10.52
CA VAL A 309 17.19 -8.11 -11.27
C VAL A 309 18.49 -7.32 -11.17
N PHE A 310 18.73 -6.42 -12.12
CA PHE A 310 19.84 -5.47 -12.02
C PHE A 310 19.49 -4.38 -11.01
N ASP A 311 20.33 -4.19 -10.00
CA ASP A 311 20.20 -3.13 -9.00
C ASP A 311 21.06 -1.92 -9.42
N PRO A 312 20.44 -0.78 -9.76
CA PRO A 312 21.17 0.42 -10.15
C PRO A 312 22.01 1.04 -9.03
N ALA A 313 21.66 0.84 -7.75
CA ALA A 313 22.43 1.42 -6.64
C ALA A 313 23.75 0.70 -6.41
N THR A 314 23.76 -0.62 -6.52
CA THR A 314 25.00 -1.43 -6.35
C THR A 314 25.72 -1.73 -7.66
N GLY A 315 25.06 -1.52 -8.80
CA GLY A 315 25.57 -1.86 -10.13
C GLY A 315 25.71 -3.37 -10.35
N ARG A 316 25.01 -4.19 -9.55
CA ARG A 316 25.10 -5.66 -9.56
C ARG A 316 23.72 -6.28 -9.65
N ASN A 317 23.67 -7.56 -10.03
CA ASN A 317 22.41 -8.29 -10.01
C ASN A 317 22.08 -8.78 -8.61
N THR A 318 20.90 -8.42 -8.09
CA THR A 318 20.41 -8.80 -6.76
C THR A 318 19.13 -9.66 -6.85
N LEU A 319 18.87 -10.46 -5.82
CA LEU A 319 17.63 -11.23 -5.70
C LEU A 319 16.57 -10.38 -5.00
N VAL A 320 15.37 -10.35 -5.58
CA VAL A 320 14.22 -9.60 -5.05
C VAL A 320 12.97 -10.49 -5.02
N PRO A 321 12.07 -10.28 -4.05
CA PRO A 321 10.77 -10.94 -4.06
C PRO A 321 9.97 -10.59 -5.34
N PRO A 322 9.24 -11.54 -5.93
CA PRO A 322 8.54 -11.34 -7.20
C PRO A 322 7.27 -10.47 -7.10
N SER A 323 6.66 -10.30 -5.92
CA SER A 323 5.36 -9.64 -5.71
C SER A 323 5.18 -8.33 -6.47
N GLY A 324 6.14 -7.40 -6.39
CA GLY A 324 6.06 -6.12 -7.11
C GLY A 324 6.08 -6.23 -8.63
N HIS A 325 6.95 -7.10 -9.16
CA HIS A 325 7.03 -7.34 -10.60
C HIS A 325 5.76 -8.02 -11.12
N VAL A 326 5.26 -8.98 -10.36
CA VAL A 326 4.03 -9.72 -10.67
C VAL A 326 2.81 -8.79 -10.65
N ALA A 327 2.70 -7.91 -9.65
CA ALA A 327 1.65 -6.90 -9.59
C ALA A 327 1.63 -6.02 -10.86
N GLY A 328 2.81 -5.64 -11.36
CA GLY A 328 2.90 -4.89 -12.63
C GLY A 328 2.47 -5.72 -13.84
N VAL A 329 2.78 -7.02 -13.85
CA VAL A 329 2.32 -7.93 -14.91
C VAL A 329 0.80 -8.13 -14.87
N TRP A 330 0.18 -8.16 -13.68
CA TRP A 330 -1.28 -8.17 -13.57
C TRP A 330 -1.88 -6.92 -14.21
N ALA A 331 -1.35 -5.74 -13.88
CA ALA A 331 -1.79 -4.48 -14.45
C ALA A 331 -1.71 -4.46 -15.98
N ARG A 332 -0.60 -4.93 -16.55
CA ARG A 332 -0.42 -5.04 -17.99
C ARG A 332 -1.38 -6.04 -18.64
N SER A 333 -1.52 -7.22 -18.05
CA SER A 333 -2.45 -8.25 -18.56
C SER A 333 -3.88 -7.72 -18.58
N ASP A 334 -4.28 -6.98 -17.55
CA ASP A 334 -5.62 -6.41 -17.48
C ASP A 334 -5.84 -5.31 -18.51
N ALA A 335 -4.86 -4.42 -18.70
CA ALA A 335 -4.95 -3.36 -19.70
C ALA A 335 -5.00 -3.91 -21.13
N GLU A 336 -4.24 -4.97 -21.43
CA GLU A 336 -4.16 -5.56 -22.77
C GLU A 336 -5.31 -6.53 -23.07
N ARG A 337 -5.85 -7.21 -22.05
CA ARG A 337 -6.72 -8.37 -22.23
C ARG A 337 -7.92 -8.47 -21.29
N GLY A 338 -8.03 -7.58 -20.30
CA GLY A 338 -9.05 -7.60 -19.27
C GLY A 338 -8.76 -8.56 -18.12
N VAL A 339 -9.37 -8.26 -16.96
CA VAL A 339 -9.16 -8.98 -15.69
C VAL A 339 -9.54 -10.47 -15.74
N HIS A 340 -10.43 -10.84 -16.66
CA HIS A 340 -10.86 -12.22 -16.88
C HIS A 340 -9.75 -13.12 -17.43
N LYS A 341 -8.68 -12.55 -18.01
CA LYS A 341 -7.50 -13.31 -18.46
C LYS A 341 -6.56 -13.60 -17.29
N ALA A 342 -6.25 -14.88 -17.07
CA ALA A 342 -5.19 -15.32 -16.16
C ALA A 342 -3.84 -14.62 -16.47
N PRO A 343 -3.21 -13.90 -15.51
CA PRO A 343 -1.92 -13.22 -15.71
C PRO A 343 -0.73 -14.19 -15.62
N ALA A 344 -0.80 -15.27 -16.41
CA ALA A 344 0.22 -16.30 -16.59
C ALA A 344 0.60 -16.44 -18.07
N ASN A 345 1.76 -17.06 -18.32
CA ASN A 345 2.49 -17.07 -19.60
C ASN A 345 3.00 -15.67 -20.02
N GLU A 346 3.06 -14.74 -19.07
CA GLU A 346 3.52 -13.38 -19.26
C GLU A 346 5.00 -13.23 -18.89
N VAL A 347 5.75 -12.45 -19.66
CA VAL A 347 7.18 -12.18 -19.41
C VAL A 347 7.33 -11.16 -18.27
N ILE A 348 8.23 -11.43 -17.33
CA ILE A 348 8.63 -10.45 -16.32
C ILE A 348 9.74 -9.57 -16.92
N ARG A 349 9.44 -8.30 -17.17
CA ARG A 349 10.42 -7.31 -17.65
C ARG A 349 11.39 -6.96 -16.52
N GLY A 350 12.67 -6.82 -16.86
CA GLY A 350 13.75 -6.52 -15.91
C GLY A 350 14.32 -7.73 -15.16
N ALA A 351 13.66 -8.88 -15.20
CA ALA A 351 14.19 -10.12 -14.64
C ALA A 351 15.30 -10.70 -15.55
N VAL A 352 16.47 -10.92 -14.96
CA VAL A 352 17.68 -11.41 -15.64
C VAL A 352 17.87 -12.91 -15.43
N ASP A 353 17.56 -13.41 -14.23
CA ASP A 353 17.55 -14.85 -13.91
C ASP A 353 16.57 -15.12 -12.75
N LEU A 354 16.52 -16.38 -12.30
CA LEU A 354 15.77 -16.81 -11.13
C LEU A 354 16.71 -17.27 -10.02
N GLU A 355 16.26 -17.19 -8.77
CA GLU A 355 16.95 -17.80 -7.63
C GLU A 355 17.13 -19.31 -7.83
N LEU A 356 16.07 -19.99 -8.27
CA LEU A 356 16.08 -21.41 -8.59
C LEU A 356 15.40 -21.65 -9.94
N ARG A 357 16.01 -22.48 -10.80
CA ARG A 357 15.38 -22.89 -12.06
C ARG A 357 14.59 -24.18 -11.85
N LEU A 358 13.28 -24.04 -11.76
CA LEU A 358 12.38 -25.16 -11.48
C LEU A 358 12.26 -26.13 -12.66
N SER A 359 12.46 -27.40 -12.35
CA SER A 359 12.10 -28.53 -13.21
C SER A 359 10.58 -28.72 -13.29
N LYS A 360 10.14 -29.56 -14.22
CA LYS A 360 8.72 -29.94 -14.31
C LYS A 360 8.25 -30.67 -13.05
N GLY A 361 9.05 -31.63 -12.56
CA GLY A 361 8.70 -32.42 -11.37
C GLY A 361 8.55 -31.56 -10.11
N GLU A 362 9.43 -30.58 -9.91
CA GLU A 362 9.29 -29.63 -8.79
C GLU A 362 8.03 -28.77 -8.92
N GLN A 363 7.71 -28.31 -10.12
CA GLN A 363 6.46 -27.57 -10.35
C GLN A 363 5.22 -28.45 -10.10
N ASP A 364 5.26 -29.72 -10.49
CA ASP A 364 4.16 -30.68 -10.28
C ASP A 364 3.85 -30.88 -8.79
N LEU A 365 4.84 -30.65 -7.90
CA LEU A 365 4.65 -30.65 -6.44
C LEU A 365 4.00 -29.37 -5.90
N LEU A 366 4.31 -28.22 -6.51
CA LEU A 366 3.96 -26.89 -6.01
C LEU A 366 2.63 -26.36 -6.55
N ASN A 367 2.32 -26.65 -7.80
CA ASN A 367 1.14 -26.12 -8.46
C ASN A 367 -0.19 -26.61 -7.83
N PRO A 368 -0.35 -27.89 -7.41
CA PRO A 368 -1.55 -28.37 -6.72
C PRO A 368 -1.91 -27.61 -5.44
N ILE A 369 -0.90 -27.05 -4.75
CA ILE A 369 -1.05 -26.33 -3.47
C ILE A 369 -1.11 -24.80 -3.64
N GLY A 370 -1.33 -24.33 -4.87
CA GLY A 370 -1.57 -22.91 -5.18
C GLY A 370 -0.30 -22.05 -5.25
N VAL A 371 0.89 -22.66 -5.31
CA VAL A 371 2.15 -21.91 -5.47
C VAL A 371 2.38 -21.56 -6.95
N ASN A 372 2.33 -20.28 -7.27
CA ASN A 372 2.50 -19.80 -8.63
C ASN A 372 3.98 -19.71 -9.00
N CYS A 373 4.42 -20.64 -9.85
CA CYS A 373 5.81 -20.77 -10.23
C CYS A 373 6.23 -19.73 -11.29
N VAL A 374 7.36 -19.06 -11.10
CA VAL A 374 8.05 -18.27 -12.13
C VAL A 374 9.11 -19.17 -12.78
N ARG A 375 9.15 -19.22 -14.13
CA ARG A 375 10.02 -20.14 -14.87
C ARG A 375 10.77 -19.46 -16.00
N ALA A 376 12.02 -19.86 -16.20
CA ALA A 376 12.83 -19.46 -17.34
C ALA A 376 12.65 -20.48 -18.48
N PHE A 377 12.29 -19.97 -19.66
CA PHE A 377 12.16 -20.78 -20.87
C PHE A 377 13.18 -20.32 -21.92
N PRO A 378 14.02 -21.22 -22.45
CA PRO A 378 14.95 -20.88 -23.52
C PRO A 378 14.25 -20.19 -24.69
N GLY A 379 14.77 -19.03 -25.12
CA GLY A 379 14.21 -18.22 -26.22
C GLY A 379 12.87 -17.51 -25.91
N ARG A 380 12.26 -17.75 -24.74
CA ARG A 380 10.97 -17.16 -24.33
C ARG A 380 11.07 -16.31 -23.06
N GLY A 381 12.24 -16.20 -22.45
CA GLY A 381 12.48 -15.38 -21.26
C GLY A 381 11.91 -15.97 -19.97
N ILE A 382 11.87 -15.14 -18.93
CA ILE A 382 11.35 -15.49 -17.60
C ILE A 382 9.86 -15.15 -17.55
N ARG A 383 9.03 -16.13 -17.21
CA ARG A 383 7.58 -16.01 -17.29
C ARG A 383 6.89 -16.47 -16.01
N ILE A 384 5.78 -15.82 -15.68
CA ILE A 384 4.84 -16.33 -14.68
C ILE A 384 4.16 -17.57 -15.26
N TRP A 385 4.21 -18.68 -14.54
CA TRP A 385 3.75 -19.99 -14.99
C TRP A 385 2.78 -20.65 -13.99
N GLY A 386 1.87 -19.84 -13.46
CA GLY A 386 0.77 -20.21 -12.57
C GLY A 386 -0.16 -19.02 -12.34
N ALA A 387 -1.45 -19.27 -12.13
CA ALA A 387 -2.46 -18.25 -11.82
C ALA A 387 -3.53 -18.79 -10.86
N ARG A 388 -3.09 -19.45 -9.79
CA ARG A 388 -3.95 -20.00 -8.74
C ARG A 388 -3.98 -19.10 -7.52
N THR A 389 -5.10 -19.13 -6.80
CA THR A 389 -5.22 -18.59 -5.44
C THR A 389 -4.74 -19.64 -4.43
N LEU A 390 -4.75 -19.29 -3.14
CA LEU A 390 -4.47 -20.23 -2.06
C LEU A 390 -5.69 -21.05 -1.63
N SER A 391 -6.84 -20.91 -2.32
CA SER A 391 -8.10 -21.54 -1.92
C SER A 391 -8.13 -23.05 -2.17
N SER A 392 -8.64 -23.79 -1.19
CA SER A 392 -9.00 -25.20 -1.34
C SER A 392 -10.28 -25.43 -2.16
N ASP A 393 -11.15 -24.42 -2.28
CA ASP A 393 -12.39 -24.48 -3.05
C ASP A 393 -12.11 -24.45 -4.58
N PRO A 394 -12.49 -25.49 -5.33
CA PRO A 394 -12.34 -25.51 -6.79
C PRO A 394 -13.02 -24.36 -7.53
N ALA A 395 -14.07 -23.74 -6.96
CA ALA A 395 -14.74 -22.58 -7.55
C ALA A 395 -13.82 -21.34 -7.57
N TRP A 396 -12.98 -21.19 -6.54
CA TRP A 396 -12.10 -20.04 -6.34
C TRP A 396 -10.63 -20.32 -6.62
N ARG A 397 -10.32 -21.50 -7.16
CA ARG A 397 -8.95 -21.94 -7.49
C ARG A 397 -8.16 -20.94 -8.35
N TYR A 398 -8.81 -20.27 -9.29
CA TYR A 398 -8.14 -19.44 -10.29
C TYR A 398 -8.18 -17.96 -9.94
N LEU A 399 -7.03 -17.31 -10.05
CA LEU A 399 -6.84 -15.90 -9.72
C LEU A 399 -7.71 -14.98 -10.58
N ASN A 400 -7.75 -15.19 -11.90
CA ASN A 400 -8.57 -14.37 -12.79
C ASN A 400 -10.07 -14.48 -12.50
N VAL A 401 -10.52 -15.62 -11.98
CA VAL A 401 -11.92 -15.78 -11.56
C VAL A 401 -12.19 -14.91 -10.34
N ARG A 402 -11.36 -14.98 -9.29
CA ARG A 402 -11.55 -14.13 -8.10
C ARG A 402 -11.46 -12.64 -8.45
N ARG A 403 -10.46 -12.24 -9.23
CA ARG A 403 -10.29 -10.84 -9.65
C ARG A 403 -11.44 -10.34 -10.51
N LEU A 404 -11.98 -11.19 -11.40
CA LEU A 404 -13.18 -10.84 -12.17
C LEU A 404 -14.38 -10.59 -11.25
N PHE A 405 -14.61 -11.44 -10.24
CA PHE A 405 -15.69 -11.20 -9.28
C PHE A 405 -15.48 -9.91 -8.49
N ASN A 406 -14.26 -9.62 -8.00
CA ASN A 406 -13.99 -8.34 -7.32
C ASN A 406 -14.32 -7.14 -8.22
N TYR A 407 -13.90 -7.19 -9.49
CA TYR A 407 -14.21 -6.14 -10.48
C TYR A 407 -15.73 -5.98 -10.71
N LEU A 408 -16.47 -7.09 -10.87
CA LEU A 408 -17.92 -7.04 -11.10
C LEU A 408 -18.67 -6.53 -9.86
N GLU A 409 -18.33 -7.03 -8.68
CA GLU A 409 -18.92 -6.65 -7.39
C GLU A 409 -18.74 -5.14 -7.16
N GLU A 410 -17.52 -4.63 -7.31
CA GLU A 410 -17.20 -3.22 -7.08
C GLU A 410 -17.82 -2.29 -8.14
N SER A 411 -17.81 -2.68 -9.42
CA SER A 411 -18.44 -1.90 -10.48
C SER A 411 -19.95 -1.78 -10.26
N ILE A 412 -20.60 -2.87 -9.87
CA ILE A 412 -22.04 -2.86 -9.57
C ILE A 412 -22.32 -2.03 -8.32
N LEU A 413 -21.50 -2.14 -7.27
CA LEU A 413 -21.63 -1.35 -6.05
C LEU A 413 -21.59 0.15 -6.34
N LEU A 414 -20.56 0.64 -7.05
CA LEU A 414 -20.42 2.06 -7.38
C LEU A 414 -21.50 2.53 -8.36
N GLY A 415 -21.80 1.71 -9.38
CA GLY A 415 -22.79 2.04 -10.42
C GLY A 415 -24.24 2.04 -9.94
N THR A 416 -24.54 1.45 -8.78
CA THR A 416 -25.90 1.35 -8.22
C THR A 416 -26.13 2.17 -6.95
N GLN A 417 -25.20 3.06 -6.56
CA GLN A 417 -25.35 3.94 -5.38
C GLN A 417 -26.64 4.80 -5.42
N TRP A 418 -27.12 5.16 -6.61
CA TRP A 418 -28.36 5.92 -6.80
C TRP A 418 -29.63 5.18 -6.33
N VAL A 419 -29.57 3.87 -6.11
CA VAL A 419 -30.71 3.05 -5.63
C VAL A 419 -31.07 3.38 -4.19
N VAL A 420 -30.12 3.87 -3.40
CA VAL A 420 -30.33 4.15 -1.98
C VAL A 420 -31.32 5.32 -1.83
N PHE A 421 -32.32 5.14 -0.95
CA PHE A 421 -33.44 6.07 -0.70
C PHE A 421 -34.46 6.23 -1.84
N GLU A 422 -34.38 5.44 -2.91
CA GLU A 422 -35.43 5.40 -3.93
C GLU A 422 -36.67 4.63 -3.43
N PRO A 423 -37.89 4.94 -3.94
CA PRO A 423 -39.08 4.16 -3.63
C PRO A 423 -38.92 2.68 -3.97
N ASN A 424 -39.11 1.79 -2.99
CA ASN A 424 -38.99 0.35 -3.17
C ASN A 424 -40.23 -0.22 -3.88
N ASP A 425 -40.23 -0.13 -5.21
CA ASP A 425 -41.33 -0.57 -6.09
C ASP A 425 -40.84 -1.35 -7.34
N ASP A 426 -41.78 -1.87 -8.13
CA ASP A 426 -41.49 -2.62 -9.36
C ASP A 426 -40.69 -1.80 -10.40
N ARG A 427 -40.79 -0.46 -10.35
CA ARG A 427 -40.06 0.43 -11.26
C ARG A 427 -38.58 0.49 -10.85
N LEU A 428 -38.28 0.58 -9.56
CA LEU A 428 -36.92 0.50 -9.04
C LEU A 428 -36.28 -0.84 -9.42
N TRP A 429 -36.95 -1.95 -9.12
CA TRP A 429 -36.42 -3.30 -9.40
C TRP A 429 -36.15 -3.51 -10.88
N SER A 430 -37.05 -3.03 -11.74
CA SER A 430 -36.86 -3.08 -13.19
C SER A 430 -35.68 -2.22 -13.65
N SER A 431 -35.41 -1.10 -12.98
CA SER A 431 -34.28 -0.22 -13.30
C SER A 431 -32.95 -0.82 -12.88
N ILE A 432 -32.87 -1.42 -11.68
CA ILE A 432 -31.71 -2.20 -11.22
C ILE A 432 -31.41 -3.32 -12.23
N ARG A 433 -32.43 -4.14 -12.54
CA ARG A 433 -32.27 -5.27 -13.47
C ARG A 433 -31.76 -4.81 -14.82
N ARG A 434 -32.35 -3.77 -15.42
CA ARG A 434 -31.91 -3.24 -16.72
C ARG A 434 -30.45 -2.78 -16.70
N ASN A 435 -30.02 -2.05 -15.68
CA ASN A 435 -28.65 -1.51 -15.63
C ASN A 435 -27.61 -2.61 -15.42
N VAL A 436 -27.85 -3.52 -14.49
CA VAL A 436 -26.95 -4.65 -14.22
C VAL A 436 -26.90 -5.58 -15.44
N THR A 437 -28.04 -5.88 -16.07
CA THR A 437 -28.07 -6.69 -17.30
C THR A 437 -27.30 -6.03 -18.43
N ALA A 438 -27.42 -4.71 -18.62
CA ALA A 438 -26.68 -3.99 -19.66
C ALA A 438 -25.16 -4.10 -19.45
N PHE A 439 -24.70 -3.91 -18.21
CA PHE A 439 -23.29 -4.05 -17.83
C PHE A 439 -22.77 -5.48 -18.07
N LEU A 440 -23.45 -6.50 -17.55
CA LEU A 440 -23.02 -7.89 -17.73
C LEU A 440 -23.08 -8.34 -19.20
N THR A 441 -23.97 -7.78 -20.01
CA THR A 441 -24.00 -8.01 -21.45
C THR A 441 -22.74 -7.47 -22.12
N GLU A 442 -22.26 -6.29 -21.72
CA GLU A 442 -21.02 -5.72 -22.25
C GLU A 442 -19.80 -6.57 -21.84
N GLU A 443 -19.73 -7.01 -20.59
CA GLU A 443 -18.67 -7.91 -20.11
C GLU A 443 -18.68 -9.27 -20.82
N TRP A 444 -19.87 -9.83 -21.09
CA TRP A 444 -20.01 -11.03 -21.91
C TRP A 444 -19.52 -10.81 -23.35
N ARG A 445 -19.88 -9.70 -23.99
CA ARG A 445 -19.40 -9.35 -25.34
C ARG A 445 -17.89 -9.16 -25.41
N ARG A 446 -17.26 -8.72 -24.32
CA ARG A 446 -15.81 -8.62 -24.17
C ARG A 446 -15.13 -9.98 -23.92
N GLY A 447 -15.90 -11.06 -23.76
CA GLY A 447 -15.39 -12.41 -23.54
C GLY A 447 -15.04 -12.71 -22.09
N ALA A 448 -15.47 -11.88 -21.13
CA ALA A 448 -15.23 -12.11 -19.71
C ALA A 448 -16.10 -13.24 -19.13
N LEU A 449 -17.31 -13.39 -19.68
CA LEU A 449 -18.29 -14.41 -19.28
C LEU A 449 -18.41 -15.52 -20.32
N PHE A 450 -18.60 -16.75 -19.86
CA PHE A 450 -18.70 -17.96 -20.68
C PHE A 450 -20.15 -18.28 -20.99
N GLY A 451 -20.49 -18.40 -22.28
CA GLY A 451 -21.83 -18.77 -22.74
C GLY A 451 -22.00 -18.39 -24.20
N ARG A 452 -22.80 -19.15 -24.95
CA ARG A 452 -23.14 -18.82 -26.35
C ARG A 452 -24.20 -17.74 -26.42
N THR A 453 -25.04 -17.64 -25.40
CA THR A 453 -26.04 -16.59 -25.22
C THR A 453 -25.85 -15.88 -23.89
N ALA A 454 -26.47 -14.72 -23.72
CA ALA A 454 -26.40 -13.97 -22.47
C ALA A 454 -27.02 -14.75 -21.30
N GLU A 455 -28.09 -15.50 -21.54
CA GLU A 455 -28.80 -16.30 -20.55
C GLU A 455 -27.99 -17.51 -20.05
N GLU A 456 -27.08 -18.04 -20.87
CA GLU A 456 -26.11 -19.05 -20.44
C GLU A 456 -24.98 -18.42 -19.62
N ALA A 457 -24.65 -17.15 -19.90
CA ALA A 457 -23.51 -16.45 -19.30
C ALA A 457 -23.82 -15.81 -17.95
N PHE A 458 -25.03 -15.28 -17.76
CA PHE A 458 -25.44 -14.66 -16.50
C PHE A 458 -26.95 -14.58 -16.33
N TYR A 459 -27.40 -14.34 -15.09
CA TYR A 459 -28.78 -13.97 -14.78
C TYR A 459 -28.81 -12.82 -13.77
N VAL A 460 -29.89 -12.03 -13.83
CA VAL A 460 -30.17 -10.93 -12.89
C VAL A 460 -31.63 -11.02 -12.46
N ARG A 461 -31.86 -11.24 -11.17
CA ARG A 461 -33.21 -11.37 -10.60
C ARG A 461 -33.43 -10.30 -9.54
N CYS A 462 -34.39 -9.43 -9.79
CA CYS A 462 -34.87 -8.42 -8.86
C CYS A 462 -36.35 -8.22 -9.17
N ASP A 463 -37.21 -8.92 -8.44
CA ASP A 463 -38.64 -9.02 -8.66
C ASP A 463 -39.38 -9.33 -7.34
N ARG A 464 -40.71 -9.48 -7.42
CA ARG A 464 -41.55 -9.80 -6.24
C ARG A 464 -41.22 -11.13 -5.58
N GLN A 465 -40.59 -12.07 -6.28
CA GLN A 465 -40.29 -13.39 -5.71
C GLN A 465 -39.11 -13.30 -4.73
N ASN A 466 -38.11 -12.44 -5.00
CA ASN A 466 -37.01 -12.19 -4.07
C ASN A 466 -37.18 -10.90 -3.24
N ASN A 467 -38.18 -10.08 -3.54
CA ASN A 467 -38.58 -8.90 -2.76
C ASN A 467 -40.07 -8.98 -2.36
N PRO A 468 -40.44 -9.90 -1.45
CA PRO A 468 -41.81 -9.97 -0.93
C PRO A 468 -42.10 -8.80 0.03
N GLN A 469 -43.37 -8.63 0.42
CA GLN A 469 -43.80 -7.48 1.24
C GLN A 469 -42.99 -7.36 2.54
N GLU A 470 -42.62 -8.48 3.16
CA GLU A 470 -41.80 -8.47 4.37
C GLU A 470 -40.40 -7.86 4.15
N SER A 471 -39.80 -8.03 2.96
CA SER A 471 -38.53 -7.37 2.63
C SER A 471 -38.70 -5.88 2.38
N ILE A 472 -39.85 -5.50 1.77
CA ILE A 472 -40.20 -4.11 1.51
C ILE A 472 -40.44 -3.36 2.83
N ASP A 473 -41.15 -3.98 3.77
CA ASP A 473 -41.44 -3.42 5.09
C ASP A 473 -40.17 -3.23 5.93
N LEU A 474 -39.13 -4.05 5.68
CA LEU A 474 -37.78 -3.89 6.24
C LEU A 474 -36.92 -2.86 5.51
N GLY A 475 -37.43 -2.25 4.43
CA GLY A 475 -36.69 -1.29 3.61
C GLY A 475 -35.56 -1.91 2.78
N ARG A 476 -35.59 -3.23 2.52
CA ARG A 476 -34.53 -3.96 1.82
C ARG A 476 -34.92 -4.35 0.41
N VAL A 477 -34.04 -4.05 -0.55
CA VAL A 477 -34.07 -4.58 -1.92
C VAL A 477 -32.99 -5.64 -2.09
N VAL A 478 -33.35 -6.79 -2.64
CA VAL A 478 -32.45 -7.91 -2.96
C VAL A 478 -32.40 -8.08 -4.47
N CYS A 479 -31.20 -7.98 -5.04
CA CYS A 479 -30.92 -8.32 -6.43
C CYS A 479 -29.97 -9.51 -6.44
N GLU A 480 -30.43 -10.64 -6.97
CA GLU A 480 -29.65 -11.86 -7.10
C GLU A 480 -28.98 -11.90 -8.49
N ILE A 481 -27.67 -12.10 -8.52
CA ILE A 481 -26.87 -12.08 -9.74
C ILE A 481 -26.05 -13.35 -9.79
N GLY A 482 -26.12 -14.09 -10.89
CA GLY A 482 -25.22 -15.21 -11.17
C GLY A 482 -24.47 -14.97 -12.46
N VAL A 483 -23.17 -15.31 -12.47
CA VAL A 483 -22.29 -15.15 -13.63
C VAL A 483 -21.46 -16.41 -13.85
N ALA A 484 -21.21 -16.76 -15.11
CA ALA A 484 -20.35 -17.87 -15.53
C ALA A 484 -18.98 -17.33 -15.99
N PRO A 485 -17.94 -17.36 -15.14
CA PRO A 485 -16.62 -16.83 -15.52
C PRO A 485 -15.89 -17.76 -16.49
N VAL A 486 -15.09 -17.20 -17.39
CA VAL A 486 -14.17 -17.99 -18.22
C VAL A 486 -13.03 -18.57 -17.37
N LYS A 487 -12.88 -19.89 -17.39
CA LYS A 487 -11.78 -20.60 -16.69
C LYS A 487 -10.60 -20.85 -17.64
N PRO A 488 -9.34 -20.70 -17.19
CA PRO A 488 -8.18 -20.90 -18.04
C PRO A 488 -7.95 -22.39 -18.36
N ALA A 489 -7.52 -22.68 -19.59
CA ALA A 489 -7.06 -24.01 -19.99
C ALA A 489 -5.61 -24.24 -19.53
N GLU A 490 -5.44 -24.78 -18.32
CA GLU A 490 -4.13 -25.03 -17.70
C GLU A 490 -3.41 -26.25 -18.27
N PHE A 491 -4.16 -27.28 -18.67
CA PHE A 491 -3.64 -28.53 -19.21
C PHE A 491 -4.15 -28.75 -20.63
N VAL A 492 -3.23 -28.95 -21.58
CA VAL A 492 -3.57 -29.31 -22.96
C VAL A 492 -2.97 -30.69 -23.24
N VAL A 493 -3.83 -31.68 -23.49
CA VAL A 493 -3.43 -33.07 -23.71
C VAL A 493 -3.74 -33.46 -25.16
N PHE A 494 -2.69 -33.56 -25.98
CA PHE A 494 -2.80 -34.16 -27.31
C PHE A 494 -2.68 -35.68 -27.19
N ARG A 495 -3.72 -36.41 -27.59
CA ARG A 495 -3.71 -37.88 -27.66
C ARG A 495 -3.45 -38.30 -29.09
N LEU A 496 -2.28 -38.88 -29.36
CA LEU A 496 -1.94 -39.43 -30.67
C LEU A 496 -2.24 -40.93 -30.64
N ALA A 497 -3.06 -41.39 -31.57
CA ALA A 497 -3.30 -42.80 -31.83
C ALA A 497 -2.80 -43.13 -33.24
N GLN A 498 -2.14 -44.26 -33.38
CA GLN A 498 -1.84 -44.83 -34.69
C GLN A 498 -3.11 -45.51 -35.19
N PHE A 499 -3.66 -45.04 -36.31
CA PHE A 499 -4.78 -45.70 -36.97
C PHE A 499 -4.23 -46.79 -37.89
N SER A 500 -4.70 -48.03 -37.76
CA SER A 500 -4.49 -49.07 -38.76
C SER A 500 -5.67 -49.06 -39.72
N ASP A 501 -5.45 -48.77 -41.00
CA ASP A 501 -6.46 -48.85 -42.06
C ASP A 501 -6.92 -50.30 -42.26
N SER A 502 -7.89 -50.72 -41.45
CA SER A 502 -8.65 -51.93 -41.68
C SER A 502 -10.01 -51.82 -40.98
N THR A 503 -10.79 -50.80 -41.31
CA THR A 503 -12.25 -50.89 -41.20
C THR A 503 -12.86 -50.06 -42.32
N SER A 504 -13.38 -50.81 -43.28
CA SER A 504 -14.22 -50.38 -44.39
C SER A 504 -15.22 -49.30 -44.00
N LEU A 505 -15.29 -48.28 -44.86
CA LEU A 505 -16.46 -47.43 -45.07
C LEU A 505 -17.70 -48.28 -45.36
N VAL A 506 -18.45 -48.67 -44.33
CA VAL A 506 -19.89 -49.05 -44.33
C VAL A 506 -20.29 -48.97 -42.83
N ASP A 507 -21.16 -48.09 -42.35
CA ASP A 507 -22.60 -47.99 -42.62
C ASP A 507 -23.12 -46.56 -42.38
N GLU A 508 -24.25 -46.30 -43.05
CA GLU A 508 -25.01 -45.06 -43.35
C GLU A 508 -25.11 -43.92 -42.32
#